data_AF-A0A4P2QWY5-F1
#
_entry.id   AF-A0A4P2QWY5-F1
#
_cell.length_a   1.000
_cell.length_b   1.000
_cell.length_c   1.000
_cell.angle_alpha   90.00
_cell.angle_beta   90.00
_cell.angle_gamma   90.00
#
_symmetry.space_group_name_H-M   'P 1'
#
loop_
_entity.id
_entity.type
_entity.pdbx_description
1 polymer ?
#
loop_
_entity_poly.entity_id
_entity_poly.type
_entity_poly.pdbx_seq_one_letter_code
_entity_poly.pdbx_strand_id
1 'polypeptide(L)'
;MSASKRPPLTGGGLFSAASEFAAFLSDTGLDPNGPVALPARNFLLDEGVSPSRVERYRDKGGVAAHGDIRAWLSAHQTYLAEHVFRPHGGTVPTLIDPADPDECPETFADIDPGSPFLATDPRIHLVRTLEIGTVASLSKQPAEEIRTVAEALVSAPGADRARTRMDDILHEFARHCDLRPAFAAFWEDVSDLFGRTPADDALGWTDTLRDRCGLSHMDPGARRAPISVLIFRYPVADVPRRRGMRATQPLIPPTVLDCDPSPPFCPAPRTSPSGITVDLSGTSGVSRREVLHPFTAFRAAHVFRVGTIRRPVDLNLLHTARGLHLLEVRDLSRRPDYAAGTDGDLIG
;
A
#
# COMPACT_ATOMS: atom_id res chain seq x y z
N MET A 1 -42.33 -8.07 -12.37
CA MET A 1 -40.94 -8.49 -12.65
C MET A 1 -40.28 -8.77 -11.31
N SER A 2 -40.04 -10.05 -10.98
CA SER A 2 -39.33 -10.41 -9.75
C SER A 2 -37.89 -9.94 -9.89
N ALA A 3 -37.43 -9.05 -9.01
CA ALA A 3 -36.01 -8.73 -8.93
C ALA A 3 -35.27 -10.04 -8.66
N SER A 4 -34.42 -10.46 -9.61
CA SER A 4 -33.51 -11.58 -9.39
C SER A 4 -32.64 -11.20 -8.20
N LYS A 5 -32.87 -11.83 -7.05
CA LYS A 5 -32.09 -11.58 -5.84
C LYS A 5 -30.70 -12.14 -6.12
N ARG A 6 -29.72 -11.26 -6.34
CA ARG A 6 -28.32 -11.67 -6.51
C ARG A 6 -27.92 -12.54 -5.31
N PRO A 7 -27.21 -13.65 -5.52
CA PRO A 7 -26.71 -14.43 -4.40
C PRO A 7 -25.78 -13.58 -3.53
N PRO A 8 -25.72 -13.83 -2.21
CA PRO A 8 -24.79 -13.13 -1.34
C PRO A 8 -23.35 -13.41 -1.77
N LEU A 9 -22.48 -12.43 -1.57
CA LEU A 9 -21.06 -12.57 -1.82
C LEU A 9 -20.45 -13.52 -0.79
N THR A 10 -19.52 -14.35 -1.23
CA THR A 10 -18.82 -15.33 -0.38
C THR A 10 -17.32 -15.27 -0.66
N GLY A 11 -16.51 -15.11 0.37
CA GLY A 11 -15.04 -15.05 0.25
C GLY A 11 -14.34 -16.11 1.08
N GLY A 12 -13.04 -16.29 0.82
CA GLY A 12 -12.17 -17.21 1.57
C GLY A 12 -11.57 -16.60 2.84
N GLY A 13 -11.76 -15.29 3.06
CA GLY A 13 -11.19 -14.55 4.18
C GLY A 13 -11.90 -14.80 5.51
N LEU A 14 -11.22 -14.51 6.62
CA LEU A 14 -11.75 -14.74 7.97
C LEU A 14 -13.01 -13.91 8.26
N PHE A 15 -13.17 -12.74 7.63
CA PHE A 15 -14.39 -11.92 7.78
C PHE A 15 -15.61 -12.51 7.07
N SER A 16 -15.44 -13.48 6.16
CA SER A 16 -16.55 -14.18 5.52
C SER A 16 -17.27 -15.17 6.43
N ALA A 17 -16.65 -15.57 7.55
CA ALA A 17 -17.24 -16.46 8.56
C ALA A 17 -18.08 -15.74 9.63
N ALA A 18 -17.97 -14.40 9.73
CA ALA A 18 -18.67 -13.62 10.75
C ALA A 18 -20.09 -13.26 10.29
N SER A 19 -21.11 -14.03 10.68
CA SER A 19 -22.43 -14.04 10.01
C SER A 19 -23.10 -12.68 9.79
N GLU A 20 -23.09 -11.77 10.77
CA GLU A 20 -23.73 -10.45 10.62
C GLU A 20 -22.85 -9.46 9.84
N PHE A 21 -21.56 -9.40 10.15
CA PHE A 21 -20.62 -8.52 9.45
C PHE A 21 -20.40 -8.95 7.99
N ALA A 22 -20.32 -10.25 7.73
CA ALA A 22 -20.23 -10.81 6.39
C ALA A 22 -21.48 -10.48 5.56
N ALA A 23 -22.67 -10.52 6.17
CA ALA A 23 -23.90 -10.09 5.51
C ALA A 23 -23.87 -8.59 5.17
N PHE A 24 -23.45 -7.75 6.12
CA PHE A 24 -23.25 -6.31 5.89
C PHE A 24 -22.25 -6.03 4.75
N LEU A 25 -21.10 -6.71 4.75
CA LEU A 25 -20.09 -6.59 3.70
C LEU A 25 -20.61 -7.08 2.35
N SER A 26 -21.36 -8.19 2.32
CA SER A 26 -21.99 -8.71 1.12
C SER A 26 -22.97 -7.71 0.53
N ASP A 27 -23.89 -7.18 1.33
CA ASP A 27 -24.87 -6.19 0.88
C ASP A 27 -24.19 -4.91 0.37
N THR A 28 -23.15 -4.45 1.08
CA THR A 28 -22.33 -3.29 0.68
C THR A 28 -21.58 -3.57 -0.63
N GLY A 29 -21.00 -4.76 -0.78
CA GLY A 29 -20.23 -5.15 -1.96
C GLY A 29 -21.07 -5.45 -3.21
N LEU A 30 -22.39 -5.67 -3.04
CA LEU A 30 -23.34 -5.88 -4.14
C LEU A 30 -23.79 -4.57 -4.80
N ASP A 31 -23.58 -3.42 -4.17
CA ASP A 31 -23.87 -2.11 -4.76
C ASP A 31 -22.79 -1.75 -5.81
N PRO A 32 -23.06 -1.87 -7.12
CA PRO A 32 -22.05 -1.64 -8.14
C PRO A 32 -21.59 -0.18 -8.22
N ASN A 33 -22.35 0.76 -7.65
CA ASN A 33 -22.04 2.19 -7.65
C ASN A 33 -21.57 2.68 -6.27
N GLY A 34 -21.50 1.78 -5.28
CA GLY A 34 -21.13 2.12 -3.92
C GLY A 34 -19.65 2.48 -3.84
N PRO A 35 -19.27 3.62 -3.24
CA PRO A 35 -17.87 4.05 -3.15
C PRO A 35 -17.00 3.09 -2.32
N VAL A 36 -17.63 2.21 -1.53
CA VAL A 36 -16.98 1.20 -0.68
C VAL A 36 -17.31 -0.24 -1.08
N ALA A 37 -17.90 -0.45 -2.27
CA ALA A 37 -18.26 -1.79 -2.73
C ALA A 37 -17.04 -2.71 -2.90
N LEU A 38 -16.02 -2.24 -3.63
CA LEU A 38 -14.76 -2.99 -3.79
C LEU A 38 -14.01 -3.17 -2.46
N PRO A 39 -13.89 -2.14 -1.59
CA PRO A 39 -13.37 -2.36 -0.25
C PRO A 39 -14.12 -3.41 0.56
N ALA A 40 -15.46 -3.44 0.54
CA ALA A 40 -16.22 -4.46 1.26
C ALA A 40 -15.93 -5.88 0.72
N ARG A 41 -15.81 -6.03 -0.61
CA ARG A 41 -15.37 -7.28 -1.25
C ARG A 41 -13.96 -7.68 -0.81
N ASN A 42 -13.04 -6.74 -0.67
CA ASN A 42 -11.69 -7.01 -0.17
C ASN A 42 -11.72 -7.60 1.24
N PHE A 43 -12.57 -7.10 2.14
CA PHE A 43 -12.68 -7.67 3.49
C PHE A 43 -13.17 -9.12 3.46
N LEU A 44 -14.16 -9.45 2.61
CA LEU A 44 -14.61 -10.83 2.43
C LEU A 44 -13.51 -11.73 1.83
N LEU A 45 -12.74 -11.18 0.90
CA LEU A 45 -11.70 -11.90 0.15
C LEU A 45 -10.43 -12.14 0.98
N ASP A 46 -10.05 -11.24 1.88
CA ASP A 46 -8.71 -11.23 2.48
C ASP A 46 -8.42 -12.45 3.37
N GLU A 47 -7.65 -13.39 2.81
CA GLU A 47 -7.17 -14.58 3.48
C GLU A 47 -5.91 -14.34 4.32
N GLY A 48 -5.27 -13.18 4.21
CA GLY A 48 -3.98 -12.85 4.83
C GLY A 48 -4.11 -12.32 6.26
N VAL A 49 -5.29 -11.85 6.67
CA VAL A 49 -5.52 -11.39 8.05
C VAL A 49 -5.39 -12.55 9.03
N SER A 50 -4.58 -12.37 10.08
CA SER A 50 -4.43 -13.39 11.12
C SER A 50 -5.65 -13.42 12.06
N PRO A 51 -5.93 -14.57 12.71
CA PRO A 51 -7.00 -14.65 13.72
C PRO A 51 -6.86 -13.62 14.85
N SER A 52 -5.62 -13.38 15.34
CA SER A 52 -5.36 -12.39 16.40
C SER A 52 -5.72 -10.97 15.98
N ARG A 53 -5.43 -10.59 14.73
CA ARG A 53 -5.81 -9.28 14.17
C ARG A 53 -7.33 -9.16 14.01
N VAL A 54 -8.02 -10.23 13.61
CA VAL A 54 -9.49 -10.25 13.54
C VAL A 54 -10.12 -10.03 14.92
N GLU A 55 -9.58 -10.66 15.96
CA GLU A 55 -10.05 -10.47 17.34
C GLU A 55 -9.86 -9.02 17.80
N ARG A 56 -8.67 -8.43 17.60
CA ARG A 56 -8.43 -7.02 17.95
C ARG A 56 -9.29 -6.06 17.13
N TYR A 57 -9.51 -6.34 15.85
CA TYR A 57 -10.44 -5.56 15.01
C TYR A 57 -11.87 -5.65 15.55
N ARG A 58 -12.31 -6.83 16.01
CA ARG A 58 -13.61 -7.04 16.66
C ARG A 58 -13.73 -6.27 17.97
N ASP A 59 -12.70 -6.27 18.81
CA ASP A 59 -12.68 -5.57 20.10
C ASP A 59 -12.81 -4.04 19.94
N LYS A 60 -12.42 -3.51 18.78
CA LYS A 60 -12.63 -2.11 18.38
C LYS A 60 -13.95 -1.85 17.66
N GLY A 61 -14.85 -2.83 17.68
CA GLY A 61 -16.16 -2.76 17.03
C GLY A 61 -16.11 -2.89 15.50
N GLY A 62 -14.96 -3.23 14.91
CA GLY A 62 -14.81 -3.33 13.46
C GLY A 62 -15.72 -4.39 12.82
N VAL A 63 -16.07 -5.45 13.56
CA VAL A 63 -16.95 -6.56 13.14
C VAL A 63 -18.37 -6.43 13.74
N ALA A 64 -18.73 -5.27 14.28
CA ALA A 64 -20.08 -5.08 14.82
C ALA A 64 -21.15 -5.15 13.71
N ALA A 65 -22.41 -5.30 14.13
CA ALA A 65 -23.55 -5.08 13.25
C ALA A 65 -23.68 -3.58 12.93
N HIS A 66 -22.89 -3.12 11.97
CA HIS A 66 -22.91 -1.73 11.53
C HIS A 66 -24.24 -1.46 10.82
N GLY A 67 -24.98 -0.45 11.29
CA GLY A 67 -26.22 -0.03 10.64
C GLY A 67 -25.97 0.70 9.31
N ASP A 68 -24.77 1.25 9.12
CA ASP A 68 -24.37 1.93 7.89
C ASP A 68 -22.85 1.92 7.68
N ILE A 69 -22.44 2.30 6.46
CA ILE A 69 -21.05 2.37 6.02
C ILE A 69 -20.22 3.35 6.87
N ARG A 70 -20.81 4.45 7.34
CA ARG A 70 -20.08 5.49 8.08
C ARG A 70 -19.65 4.98 9.44
N ALA A 71 -20.52 4.23 10.13
CA ALA A 71 -20.22 3.58 11.39
C ALA A 71 -19.06 2.58 11.24
N TRP A 72 -19.10 1.75 10.18
CA TRP A 72 -18.03 0.82 9.88
C TRP A 72 -16.69 1.53 9.61
N LEU A 73 -16.68 2.55 8.75
CA LEU A 73 -15.47 3.31 8.45
C LEU A 73 -14.92 4.01 9.70
N SER A 74 -15.78 4.52 10.58
CA SER A 74 -15.35 5.13 11.86
C SER A 74 -14.70 4.11 12.79
N ALA A 75 -15.25 2.89 12.90
CA ALA A 75 -14.64 1.82 13.68
C ALA A 75 -13.30 1.38 13.07
N HIS A 76 -13.22 1.29 11.74
CA HIS A 76 -11.98 0.99 11.03
C HIS A 76 -10.89 2.04 11.28
N GLN A 77 -11.23 3.32 11.22
CA GLN A 77 -10.28 4.40 11.52
C GLN A 77 -9.81 4.38 12.97
N THR A 78 -10.71 4.06 13.90
CA THR A 78 -10.35 3.90 15.32
C THR A 78 -9.36 2.76 15.49
N TYR A 79 -9.61 1.61 14.85
CA TYR A 79 -8.68 0.49 14.84
C TYR A 79 -7.32 0.90 14.25
N LEU A 80 -7.28 1.53 13.08
CA LEU A 80 -6.02 1.95 12.46
C LEU A 80 -5.23 2.91 13.35
N ALA A 81 -5.88 3.94 13.90
CA ALA A 81 -5.24 4.92 14.78
C ALA A 81 -4.68 4.30 16.05
N GLU A 82 -5.39 3.34 16.64
CA GLU A 82 -5.01 2.71 17.90
C GLU A 82 -4.09 1.51 17.75
N HIS A 83 -4.07 0.84 16.59
CA HIS A 83 -3.37 -0.43 16.35
C HIS A 83 -2.23 -0.36 15.33
N VAL A 84 -2.35 0.47 14.30
CA VAL A 84 -1.48 0.44 13.11
C VAL A 84 -0.67 1.72 12.97
N PHE A 85 -1.29 2.89 13.13
CA PHE A 85 -0.67 4.21 12.96
C PHE A 85 -0.04 4.67 14.27
N ARG A 86 1.08 4.03 14.65
CA ARG A 86 1.84 4.33 15.86
C ARG A 86 2.37 5.77 15.87
N PRO A 87 1.83 6.68 16.70
CA PRO A 87 2.37 8.02 16.81
C PRO A 87 3.81 7.95 17.32
N HIS A 88 4.67 8.83 16.82
CA HIS A 88 6.08 8.85 17.19
C HIS A 88 6.58 10.26 17.40
N GLY A 89 7.38 10.45 18.45
CA GLY A 89 7.82 11.76 18.93
C GLY A 89 9.34 11.98 18.89
N GLY A 90 10.10 11.21 18.11
CA GLY A 90 11.56 11.24 18.19
C GLY A 90 12.31 10.63 17.01
N THR A 91 13.35 9.86 17.31
CA THR A 91 14.16 9.16 16.29
C THR A 91 13.49 7.88 15.87
N VAL A 92 13.26 7.68 14.57
CA VAL A 92 12.66 6.46 14.03
C VAL A 92 13.51 5.25 14.45
N PRO A 93 12.90 4.21 15.06
CA PRO A 93 13.64 3.05 15.55
C PRO A 93 14.24 2.25 14.38
N THR A 94 15.51 1.88 14.49
CA THR A 94 16.17 0.95 13.55
C THR A 94 15.92 -0.52 13.90
N LEU A 95 15.39 -0.78 15.10
CA LEU A 95 15.01 -2.08 15.62
C LEU A 95 13.67 -1.93 16.33
N ILE A 96 12.67 -2.66 15.88
CA ILE A 96 11.31 -2.66 16.43
C ILE A 96 11.16 -3.84 17.37
N ASP A 97 10.67 -3.59 18.58
CA ASP A 97 10.31 -4.64 19.52
C ASP A 97 8.83 -5.00 19.35
N PRO A 98 8.46 -6.22 18.91
CA PRO A 98 7.06 -6.61 18.77
C PRO A 98 6.30 -6.65 20.11
N ALA A 99 7.00 -6.63 21.24
CA ALA A 99 6.38 -6.52 22.56
C ALA A 99 6.08 -5.06 22.96
N ASP A 100 6.56 -4.07 22.20
CA ASP A 100 6.32 -2.65 22.45
C ASP A 100 5.16 -2.15 21.57
N PRO A 101 3.95 -1.98 22.13
CA PRO A 101 2.78 -1.56 21.37
C PRO A 101 2.82 -0.07 20.99
N ASP A 102 3.74 0.72 21.52
CA ASP A 102 3.88 2.13 21.17
C ASP A 102 4.78 2.30 19.94
N GLU A 103 5.81 1.46 19.80
CA GLU A 103 6.76 1.52 18.68
C GLU A 103 6.46 0.53 17.55
N CYS A 104 5.78 -0.59 17.83
CA CYS A 104 5.48 -1.63 16.84
C CYS A 104 4.04 -1.53 16.32
N PRO A 105 3.83 -1.19 15.04
CA PRO A 105 2.54 -1.40 14.38
C PRO A 105 2.12 -2.87 14.51
N GLU A 106 0.83 -3.12 14.78
CA GLU A 106 0.29 -4.48 14.92
C GLU A 106 0.62 -5.35 13.69
N THR A 107 0.64 -4.73 12.51
CA THR A 107 1.10 -5.29 11.23
C THR A 107 2.39 -6.11 11.36
N PHE A 108 3.35 -5.67 12.18
CA PHE A 108 4.64 -6.35 12.38
C PHE A 108 4.77 -7.07 13.73
N ALA A 109 3.73 -7.07 14.56
CA ALA A 109 3.74 -7.76 15.85
C ALA A 109 3.77 -9.28 15.65
N ASP A 110 2.88 -9.78 14.77
CA ASP A 110 2.64 -11.21 14.53
C ASP A 110 3.03 -11.61 13.09
N ILE A 111 4.33 -11.80 12.84
CA ILE A 111 4.83 -12.29 11.54
C ILE A 111 4.91 -13.81 11.55
N ASP A 112 4.31 -14.45 10.54
CA ASP A 112 4.39 -15.90 10.35
C ASP A 112 5.87 -16.36 10.26
N PRO A 113 6.34 -17.25 11.14
CA PRO A 113 7.69 -17.82 11.07
C PRO A 113 8.00 -18.56 9.76
N GLY A 114 6.99 -18.98 9.00
CA GLY A 114 7.10 -19.56 7.67
C GLY A 114 7.09 -18.54 6.53
N SER A 115 7.00 -17.24 6.82
CA SER A 115 6.94 -16.20 5.80
C SER A 115 8.21 -16.22 4.93
N PRO A 116 8.06 -16.28 3.59
CA PRO A 116 9.21 -16.31 2.67
C PRO A 116 10.04 -15.02 2.76
N PHE A 117 9.46 -13.93 3.27
CA PHE A 117 10.18 -12.68 3.47
C PHE A 117 11.23 -12.72 4.57
N LEU A 118 11.14 -13.69 5.48
CA LEU A 118 12.18 -13.95 6.48
C LEU A 118 13.49 -14.46 5.87
N ALA A 119 13.54 -14.70 4.55
CA ALA A 119 14.73 -15.06 3.80
C ALA A 119 15.06 -14.07 2.66
N THR A 120 14.44 -12.88 2.64
CA THR A 120 14.65 -11.90 1.56
C THR A 120 16.12 -11.48 1.48
N ASP A 121 16.69 -11.49 0.28
CA ASP A 121 18.05 -10.97 0.06
C ASP A 121 18.10 -9.47 0.42
N PRO A 122 18.92 -9.06 1.40
CA PRO A 122 18.98 -7.67 1.86
C PRO A 122 19.44 -6.69 0.77
N ARG A 123 19.99 -7.17 -0.35
CA ARG A 123 20.44 -6.35 -1.50
C ARG A 123 19.31 -6.06 -2.50
N ILE A 124 18.17 -6.74 -2.39
CA ILE A 124 16.99 -6.41 -3.20
C ILE A 124 16.59 -4.98 -2.87
N HIS A 125 16.25 -4.20 -3.90
CA HIS A 125 15.84 -2.82 -3.72
C HIS A 125 14.31 -2.70 -3.75
N LEU A 126 13.80 -1.86 -2.87
CA LEU A 126 12.42 -1.41 -2.83
C LEU A 126 12.31 -0.02 -3.46
N VAL A 127 11.10 0.29 -3.92
CA VAL A 127 10.72 1.60 -4.47
C VAL A 127 9.52 2.12 -3.72
N ARG A 128 9.59 3.40 -3.33
CA ARG A 128 8.46 4.11 -2.73
C ARG A 128 8.29 5.48 -3.37
N THR A 129 7.05 5.82 -3.67
CA THR A 129 6.65 7.14 -4.15
C THR A 129 6.12 7.95 -2.97
N LEU A 130 6.65 9.15 -2.76
CA LEU A 130 6.10 10.12 -1.82
C LEU A 130 5.73 11.40 -2.54
N GLU A 131 4.63 12.01 -2.11
CA GLU A 131 4.23 13.33 -2.58
C GLU A 131 5.10 14.43 -1.92
N ILE A 132 5.62 15.35 -2.74
CA ILE A 132 6.41 16.49 -2.25
C ILE A 132 5.58 17.39 -1.33
N GLY A 133 4.29 17.58 -1.60
CA GLY A 133 3.37 18.33 -0.74
C GLY A 133 3.27 17.75 0.68
N THR A 134 3.26 16.43 0.83
CA THR A 134 3.29 15.77 2.15
C THR A 134 4.61 16.01 2.85
N VAL A 135 5.73 15.88 2.13
CA VAL A 135 7.07 16.17 2.68
C VAL A 135 7.15 17.63 3.11
N ALA A 136 6.67 18.56 2.29
CA ALA A 136 6.63 19.99 2.58
C ALA A 136 5.86 20.31 3.85
N SER A 137 4.66 19.74 3.99
CA SER A 137 3.80 19.93 5.16
C SER A 137 4.48 19.46 6.46
N LEU A 138 5.00 18.24 6.47
CA LEU A 138 5.57 17.63 7.67
C LEU A 138 6.97 18.14 8.01
N SER A 139 7.79 18.50 7.01
CA SER A 139 9.11 19.12 7.23
C SER A 139 9.07 20.65 7.42
N LYS A 140 7.89 21.27 7.24
CA LYS A 140 7.68 22.72 7.25
C LYS A 140 8.59 23.46 6.26
N GLN A 141 8.82 22.87 5.10
CA GLN A 141 9.63 23.45 4.03
C GLN A 141 8.77 23.74 2.80
N PRO A 142 9.10 24.76 1.98
CA PRO A 142 8.41 25.00 0.72
C PRO A 142 8.55 23.83 -0.26
N ALA A 143 7.45 23.42 -0.90
CA ALA A 143 7.46 22.33 -1.89
C ALA A 143 8.42 22.58 -3.06
N GLU A 144 8.50 23.83 -3.54
CA GLU A 144 9.44 24.23 -4.61
C GLU A 144 10.91 24.09 -4.18
N GLU A 145 11.22 24.36 -2.90
CA GLU A 145 12.57 24.14 -2.38
C GLU A 145 12.94 22.66 -2.38
N ILE A 146 12.06 21.81 -1.85
CA ILE A 146 12.26 20.35 -1.81
C ILE A 146 12.50 19.83 -3.22
N ARG A 147 11.66 20.26 -4.17
CA ARG A 147 11.79 19.88 -5.58
C ARG A 147 13.13 20.31 -6.15
N THR A 148 13.53 21.57 -5.96
CA THR A 148 14.80 22.11 -6.48
C THR A 148 16.00 21.34 -5.91
N VAL A 149 16.00 21.08 -4.60
CA VAL A 149 17.07 20.33 -3.93
C VAL A 149 17.13 18.90 -4.47
N ALA A 150 15.98 18.25 -4.65
CA ALA A 150 15.90 16.90 -5.18
C ALA A 150 16.37 16.81 -6.64
N GLU A 151 15.97 17.76 -7.49
CA GLU A 151 16.39 17.85 -8.89
C GLU A 151 17.91 18.04 -9.02
N ALA A 152 18.51 18.89 -8.17
CA ALA A 152 19.95 19.07 -8.10
C ALA A 152 20.68 17.79 -7.66
N LEU A 153 20.10 17.06 -6.69
CA LEU A 153 20.66 15.82 -6.16
C LEU A 153 20.68 14.68 -7.18
N VAL A 154 19.62 14.55 -8.01
CA VAL A 154 19.53 13.47 -9.01
C VAL A 154 20.26 13.78 -10.32
N SER A 155 20.55 15.06 -10.60
CA SER A 155 21.15 15.49 -11.87
C SER A 155 22.68 15.57 -11.85
N ALA A 156 23.29 15.78 -10.68
CA ALA A 156 24.73 16.04 -10.57
C ALA A 156 25.42 15.14 -9.53
N PRO A 157 26.40 14.31 -9.94
CA PRO A 157 27.32 13.69 -9.00
C PRO A 157 28.04 14.75 -8.16
N GLY A 158 28.18 14.54 -6.85
CA GLY A 158 28.92 15.44 -5.95
C GLY A 158 28.17 16.69 -5.49
N ALA A 159 26.84 16.73 -5.58
CA ALA A 159 26.02 17.83 -5.06
C ALA A 159 25.93 17.85 -3.52
N ASP A 160 27.07 18.00 -2.82
CA ASP A 160 27.17 17.84 -1.36
C ASP A 160 26.27 18.80 -0.57
N ARG A 161 26.09 20.03 -1.08
CA ARG A 161 25.15 20.99 -0.49
C ARG A 161 23.70 20.53 -0.63
N ALA A 162 23.31 20.01 -1.80
CA ALA A 162 21.97 19.49 -2.03
C ALA A 162 21.72 18.21 -1.21
N ARG A 163 22.74 17.35 -1.09
CA ARG A 163 22.71 16.15 -0.23
C ARG A 163 22.46 16.52 1.23
N THR A 164 23.29 17.40 1.79
CA THR A 164 23.15 17.85 3.19
C THR A 164 21.76 18.47 3.42
N ARG A 165 21.33 19.35 2.51
CA ARG A 165 20.02 19.99 2.62
C ARG A 165 18.87 18.98 2.53
N MET A 166 18.96 18.00 1.64
CA MET A 166 17.95 16.95 1.52
C MET A 166 17.91 16.06 2.76
N ASP A 167 19.07 15.72 3.34
CA ASP A 167 19.13 14.97 4.60
C ASP A 167 18.45 15.74 5.75
N ASP A 168 18.66 17.05 5.86
CA ASP A 168 17.98 17.90 6.86
C ASP A 168 16.45 17.89 6.66
N ILE A 169 15.99 18.03 5.41
CA ILE A 169 14.56 18.02 5.07
C ILE A 169 13.93 16.67 5.44
N LEU A 170 14.57 15.56 5.06
CA LEU A 170 14.06 14.21 5.31
C LEU A 170 14.14 13.85 6.79
N HIS A 171 15.13 14.35 7.52
CA HIS A 171 15.21 14.21 8.97
C HIS A 171 14.01 14.88 9.64
N GLU A 172 13.71 16.14 9.29
CA GLU A 172 12.57 16.87 9.86
C GLU A 172 11.23 16.23 9.47
N PHE A 173 11.09 15.78 8.23
CA PHE A 173 9.95 14.98 7.78
C PHE A 173 9.74 13.74 8.65
N ALA A 174 10.78 12.93 8.84
CA ALA A 174 10.70 11.67 9.57
C ALA A 174 10.33 11.86 11.06
N ARG A 175 10.70 12.99 11.67
CA ARG A 175 10.32 13.33 13.06
C ARG A 175 8.83 13.60 13.25
N HIS A 176 8.12 13.91 12.17
CA HIS A 176 6.70 14.26 12.19
C HIS A 176 5.81 13.20 11.54
N CYS A 177 6.40 12.09 11.07
CA CYS A 177 5.66 10.92 10.63
C CYS A 177 5.31 10.01 11.82
N ASP A 178 4.14 9.38 11.75
CA ASP A 178 3.88 8.18 12.53
C ASP A 178 4.63 6.97 11.93
N LEU A 179 4.69 5.87 12.68
CA LEU A 179 5.39 4.64 12.25
C LEU A 179 4.49 3.72 11.45
N ARG A 180 3.47 4.24 10.77
CA ARG A 180 2.55 3.40 9.99
C ARG A 180 3.32 2.54 8.97
N PRO A 181 2.85 1.31 8.70
CA PRO A 181 3.43 0.46 7.67
C PRO A 181 3.55 1.19 6.33
N ALA A 182 4.71 1.03 5.70
CA ALA A 182 5.01 1.68 4.43
C ALA A 182 4.82 0.68 3.28
N PHE A 183 3.94 1.03 2.34
CA PHE A 183 3.81 0.32 1.07
C PHE A 183 5.03 0.60 0.19
N ALA A 184 5.57 -0.46 -0.40
CA ALA A 184 6.65 -0.39 -1.37
C ALA A 184 6.48 -1.44 -2.46
N ALA A 185 6.92 -1.10 -3.67
CA ALA A 185 7.07 -2.05 -4.77
C ALA A 185 8.51 -2.56 -4.84
N PHE A 186 8.73 -3.71 -5.48
CA PHE A 186 10.08 -4.17 -5.79
C PHE A 186 10.66 -3.38 -6.95
N TRP A 187 11.93 -2.97 -6.85
CA TRP A 187 12.61 -2.23 -7.92
C TRP A 187 12.59 -2.99 -9.25
N GLU A 188 12.83 -4.30 -9.22
CA GLU A 188 12.86 -5.12 -10.44
C GLU A 188 11.55 -5.08 -11.22
N ASP A 189 10.41 -4.92 -10.52
CA ASP A 189 9.08 -4.88 -11.12
C ASP A 189 8.80 -3.55 -11.85
N VAL A 190 9.52 -2.47 -11.54
CA VAL A 190 9.30 -1.13 -12.11
C VAL A 190 10.55 -0.54 -12.77
N SER A 191 11.66 -1.27 -12.77
CA SER A 191 12.95 -0.79 -13.26
C SER A 191 12.96 -0.49 -14.76
N ASP A 192 12.05 -1.10 -15.53
CA ASP A 192 11.88 -0.85 -16.97
C ASP A 192 11.45 0.59 -17.29
N LEU A 193 10.91 1.31 -16.30
CA LEU A 193 10.49 2.71 -16.45
C LEU A 193 11.66 3.70 -16.43
N PHE A 194 12.84 3.27 -15.97
CA PHE A 194 13.94 4.16 -15.63
C PHE A 194 15.19 3.84 -16.44
N GLY A 195 15.78 4.89 -17.01
CA GLY A 195 17.05 4.80 -17.71
C GLY A 195 18.24 4.98 -16.76
N ARG A 196 19.45 5.06 -17.35
CA ARG A 196 20.68 5.29 -16.58
C ARG A 196 20.67 6.68 -15.94
N THR A 197 20.21 7.67 -16.68
CA THR A 197 20.05 9.06 -16.20
C THR A 197 18.58 9.47 -16.26
N PRO A 198 18.17 10.54 -15.54
CA PRO A 198 16.80 11.06 -15.66
C PRO A 198 16.37 11.41 -17.09
N ALA A 199 17.32 11.75 -17.97
CA ALA A 199 17.04 12.07 -19.37
C ALA A 199 16.67 10.83 -20.20
N ASP A 200 17.01 9.63 -19.72
CA ASP A 200 16.78 8.35 -20.38
C ASP A 200 15.54 7.62 -19.86
N ASP A 201 14.82 8.19 -18.89
CA ASP A 201 13.61 7.57 -18.33
C ASP A 201 12.49 7.51 -19.39
N ALA A 202 11.61 6.50 -19.28
CA ALA A 202 10.51 6.34 -20.21
C ALA A 202 9.57 7.56 -20.20
N LEU A 203 9.07 7.97 -21.37
CA LEU A 203 8.13 9.10 -21.45
C LEU A 203 6.88 8.79 -20.61
N GLY A 204 6.51 9.71 -19.71
CA GLY A 204 5.33 9.55 -18.85
C GLY A 204 5.50 8.51 -17.73
N TRP A 205 6.74 8.12 -17.40
CA TRP A 205 7.02 7.11 -16.36
C TRP A 205 6.33 7.40 -15.03
N THR A 206 6.10 8.66 -14.65
CA THR A 206 5.43 9.03 -13.39
C THR A 206 3.98 8.56 -13.35
N ASP A 207 3.24 8.79 -14.44
CA ASP A 207 1.86 8.35 -14.57
C ASP A 207 1.79 6.83 -14.64
N THR A 208 2.71 6.20 -15.39
CA THR A 208 2.81 4.74 -15.51
C THR A 208 3.16 4.06 -14.19
N LEU A 209 4.11 4.61 -13.43
CA LEU A 209 4.48 4.09 -12.10
C LEU A 209 3.29 4.17 -11.15
N ARG A 210 2.59 5.31 -11.12
CA ARG A 210 1.39 5.50 -10.30
C ARG A 210 0.31 4.47 -10.63
N ASP A 211 0.06 4.21 -11.92
CA ASP A 211 -0.95 3.24 -12.33
C ASP A 211 -0.53 1.80 -11.99
N ARG A 212 0.70 1.41 -12.33
CA ARG A 212 1.24 0.08 -12.05
C ARG A 212 1.29 -0.24 -10.56
N CYS A 213 1.50 0.76 -9.70
CA CYS A 213 1.53 0.60 -8.25
C CYS A 213 0.15 0.82 -7.59
N GLY A 214 -0.96 0.93 -8.33
CA GLY A 214 -2.30 1.06 -7.75
C GLY A 214 -2.53 2.36 -6.96
N LEU A 215 -1.73 3.41 -7.18
CA LEU A 215 -1.68 4.62 -6.35
C LEU A 215 -2.81 5.61 -6.71
N SER A 216 -4.07 5.19 -6.62
CA SER A 216 -5.25 5.98 -7.01
C SER A 216 -5.45 7.27 -6.20
N HIS A 217 -4.94 7.34 -4.97
CA HIS A 217 -4.97 8.54 -4.14
C HIS A 217 -4.05 9.66 -4.67
N MET A 218 -3.14 9.32 -5.60
CA MET A 218 -2.32 10.28 -6.35
C MET A 218 -3.00 10.62 -7.69
N ASP A 219 -4.25 11.08 -7.63
CA ASP A 219 -5.04 11.48 -8.80
C ASP A 219 -5.04 13.00 -9.03
N PRO A 220 -4.36 13.51 -10.08
CA PRO A 220 -4.47 14.90 -10.50
C PRO A 220 -5.89 15.36 -10.83
N GLY A 221 -6.79 14.45 -11.27
CA GLY A 221 -8.18 14.75 -11.59
C GLY A 221 -8.98 15.16 -10.36
N ALA A 222 -8.96 14.31 -9.33
CA ALA A 222 -9.58 14.60 -8.03
C ALA A 222 -9.02 15.89 -7.40
N ARG A 223 -7.71 16.16 -7.57
CA ARG A 223 -7.05 17.34 -6.99
C ARG A 223 -7.11 18.59 -7.86
N ARG A 224 -7.50 18.44 -9.14
CA ARG A 224 -7.49 19.49 -10.16
C ARG A 224 -6.13 20.17 -10.33
N ALA A 225 -5.05 19.43 -10.07
CA ALA A 225 -3.68 19.93 -10.14
C ALA A 225 -2.67 18.78 -10.33
N PRO A 226 -1.56 19.00 -11.04
CA PRO A 226 -0.46 18.04 -11.09
C PRO A 226 0.13 17.76 -9.70
N ILE A 227 0.65 16.55 -9.50
CA ILE A 227 1.22 16.12 -8.21
C ILE A 227 2.71 15.89 -8.37
N SER A 228 3.53 16.67 -7.67
CA SER A 228 4.98 16.47 -7.64
C SER A 228 5.36 15.37 -6.64
N VAL A 229 6.26 14.48 -7.06
CA VAL A 229 6.64 13.28 -6.30
C VAL A 229 8.15 13.08 -6.23
N LEU A 230 8.58 12.47 -5.13
CA LEU A 230 9.91 11.89 -4.95
C LEU A 230 9.80 10.37 -5.06
N ILE A 231 10.73 9.76 -5.79
CA ILE A 231 10.90 8.32 -5.84
C ILE A 231 12.12 7.96 -5.02
N PHE A 232 11.90 7.11 -4.02
CA PHE A 232 12.95 6.55 -3.20
C PHE A 232 13.30 5.16 -3.70
N ARG A 233 14.59 4.87 -3.83
CA ARG A 233 15.13 3.53 -4.09
C ARG A 233 16.12 3.20 -3.00
N TYR A 234 15.90 2.09 -2.30
CA TYR A 234 16.71 1.71 -1.14
C TYR A 234 16.73 0.18 -1.00
N PRO A 235 17.83 -0.42 -0.54
CA PRO A 235 17.90 -1.84 -0.28
C PRO A 235 17.02 -2.23 0.91
N VAL A 236 16.54 -3.48 0.90
CA VAL A 236 15.85 -4.10 2.05
C VAL A 236 16.73 -4.03 3.31
N ALA A 237 18.06 -4.03 3.16
CA ALA A 237 19.00 -3.83 4.25
C ALA A 237 18.72 -2.59 5.12
N ASP A 238 18.18 -1.52 4.54
CA ASP A 238 17.93 -0.24 5.22
C ASP A 238 16.59 -0.19 5.96
N VAL A 239 15.74 -1.21 5.79
CA VAL A 239 14.47 -1.33 6.53
C VAL A 239 14.77 -1.67 8.00
N PRO A 240 14.05 -1.07 8.97
CA PRO A 240 14.18 -1.43 10.38
C PRO A 240 14.02 -2.93 10.63
N ARG A 241 14.87 -3.47 11.49
CA ARG A 241 14.79 -4.89 11.88
C ARG A 241 13.70 -5.10 12.92
N ARG A 242 13.21 -6.33 13.05
CA ARG A 242 12.34 -6.74 14.16
C ARG A 242 13.12 -7.56 15.18
N ARG A 243 12.98 -7.25 16.46
CA ARG A 243 13.59 -8.01 17.56
C ARG A 243 13.13 -9.46 17.51
N GLY A 244 14.05 -10.39 17.74
CA GLY A 244 13.77 -11.83 17.62
C GLY A 244 13.92 -12.40 16.20
N MET A 245 14.03 -11.57 15.16
CA MET A 245 14.37 -12.02 13.80
C MET A 245 15.88 -11.89 13.56
N ARG A 246 16.54 -12.98 13.17
CA ARG A 246 17.97 -12.98 12.85
C ARG A 246 18.17 -12.62 11.38
N ALA A 247 18.89 -11.52 11.15
CA ALA A 247 19.44 -11.10 9.85
C ALA A 247 18.44 -10.72 8.75
N THR A 248 17.13 -10.65 9.01
CA THR A 248 16.13 -10.29 7.99
C THR A 248 15.20 -9.17 8.43
N GLN A 249 14.72 -8.42 7.44
CA GLN A 249 13.80 -7.32 7.60
C GLN A 249 12.36 -7.81 7.46
N PRO A 250 11.43 -7.28 8.28
CA PRO A 250 10.04 -7.68 8.26
C PRO A 250 9.33 -7.06 7.05
N LEU A 251 9.36 -7.78 5.91
CA LEU A 251 8.46 -7.50 4.80
C LEU A 251 7.25 -8.42 4.92
N ILE A 252 6.05 -7.91 4.65
CA ILE A 252 4.83 -8.73 4.65
C ILE A 252 3.88 -8.31 3.51
N PRO A 253 2.98 -9.19 3.06
CA PRO A 253 1.88 -8.78 2.18
C PRO A 253 0.93 -7.82 2.91
N PRO A 254 0.44 -6.76 2.26
CA PRO A 254 -0.61 -5.92 2.82
C PRO A 254 -1.94 -6.67 2.97
N THR A 255 -2.71 -6.28 3.98
CA THR A 255 -4.08 -6.72 4.24
C THR A 255 -5.03 -5.53 4.32
N VAL A 256 -6.34 -5.79 4.31
CA VAL A 256 -7.39 -4.77 4.50
C VAL A 256 -7.30 -4.01 5.82
N LEU A 257 -6.52 -4.52 6.78
CA LEU A 257 -6.33 -3.91 8.10
C LEU A 257 -5.09 -3.01 8.19
N ASP A 258 -4.34 -2.80 7.11
CA ASP A 258 -3.08 -2.04 7.15
C ASP A 258 -3.19 -0.59 6.67
N CYS A 259 -4.32 -0.22 6.06
CA CYS A 259 -4.56 1.12 5.56
C CYS A 259 -6.04 1.47 5.48
N ASP A 260 -6.31 2.70 5.03
CA ASP A 260 -7.64 3.14 4.68
C ASP A 260 -8.24 2.25 3.58
N PRO A 261 -9.57 2.03 3.58
CA PRO A 261 -10.25 1.26 2.55
C PRO A 261 -9.98 1.86 1.16
N SER A 262 -9.33 1.07 0.30
CA SER A 262 -8.88 1.50 -1.02
C SER A 262 -9.54 0.65 -2.11
N PRO A 263 -10.33 1.23 -3.04
CA PRO A 263 -10.99 0.45 -4.09
C PRO A 263 -10.05 -0.33 -5.02
N PRO A 264 -8.86 0.19 -5.40
CA PRO A 264 -7.90 -0.58 -6.18
C PRO A 264 -7.05 -1.57 -5.39
N PHE A 265 -7.12 -1.58 -4.06
CA PHE A 265 -6.49 -2.65 -3.30
C PHE A 265 -7.19 -3.97 -3.62
N CYS A 266 -6.44 -5.05 -3.82
CA CYS A 266 -6.97 -6.40 -3.97
C CYS A 266 -6.08 -7.33 -3.14
N PRO A 267 -6.59 -7.96 -2.06
CA PRO A 267 -5.80 -8.89 -1.28
C PRO A 267 -5.21 -9.97 -2.17
N ALA A 268 -3.97 -10.39 -1.89
CA ALA A 268 -3.38 -11.54 -2.52
C ALA A 268 -3.83 -12.84 -1.79
N PRO A 269 -3.87 -13.98 -2.49
CA PRO A 269 -4.08 -15.29 -1.86
C PRO A 269 -3.09 -15.51 -0.70
N ARG A 270 -3.49 -16.22 0.36
CA ARG A 270 -2.59 -16.50 1.51
C ARG A 270 -1.27 -17.17 1.11
N THR A 271 -1.28 -17.93 0.03
CA THR A 271 -0.11 -18.65 -0.50
C THR A 271 0.87 -17.73 -1.22
N SER A 272 0.47 -16.51 -1.57
CA SER A 272 1.33 -15.55 -2.26
C SER A 272 2.37 -15.00 -1.29
N PRO A 273 3.66 -14.97 -1.68
CA PRO A 273 4.69 -14.46 -0.82
C PRO A 273 4.52 -12.96 -0.59
N SER A 274 3.96 -12.20 -1.54
CA SER A 274 3.76 -10.75 -1.51
C SER A 274 2.32 -10.37 -1.85
N GLY A 275 1.97 -9.10 -1.64
CA GLY A 275 0.81 -8.51 -2.29
C GLY A 275 1.06 -8.32 -3.78
N ILE A 276 -0.01 -7.99 -4.51
CA ILE A 276 0.03 -7.75 -5.95
C ILE A 276 -0.84 -6.53 -6.26
N THR A 277 -0.29 -5.52 -6.91
CA THR A 277 -1.02 -4.28 -7.21
C THR A 277 -1.97 -4.47 -8.39
N VAL A 278 -3.11 -3.77 -8.35
CA VAL A 278 -3.98 -3.61 -9.51
C VAL A 278 -3.43 -2.46 -10.39
N ASP A 279 -3.16 -2.75 -11.66
CA ASP A 279 -2.74 -1.73 -12.63
C ASP A 279 -3.94 -0.86 -13.05
N LEU A 280 -3.91 0.41 -12.64
CA LEU A 280 -5.01 1.35 -12.87
C LEU A 280 -5.20 1.73 -14.36
N SER A 281 -4.24 1.39 -15.24
CA SER A 281 -4.38 1.64 -16.67
C SER A 281 -5.44 0.75 -17.34
N GLY A 282 -5.85 -0.34 -16.67
CA GLY A 282 -6.77 -1.32 -17.24
C GLY A 282 -6.18 -2.11 -18.41
N THR A 283 -4.85 -2.13 -18.53
CA THR A 283 -4.14 -2.92 -19.54
C THR A 283 -3.67 -4.24 -18.97
N SER A 284 -3.61 -5.30 -19.79
CA SER A 284 -2.97 -6.55 -19.38
C SER A 284 -1.46 -6.35 -19.37
N GLY A 285 -0.84 -6.67 -18.25
CA GLY A 285 0.59 -6.51 -18.04
C GLY A 285 1.05 -7.40 -16.91
N VAL A 286 2.37 -7.51 -16.73
CA VAL A 286 2.93 -8.25 -15.59
C VAL A 286 2.60 -7.47 -14.32
N SER A 287 1.84 -8.12 -13.44
CA SER A 287 1.50 -7.66 -12.11
C SER A 287 2.74 -7.25 -11.30
N ARG A 288 2.60 -6.22 -10.46
CA ARG A 288 3.70 -5.72 -9.63
C ARG A 288 3.53 -6.18 -8.21
N ARG A 289 4.60 -6.70 -7.62
CA ARG A 289 4.57 -7.13 -6.23
C ARG A 289 4.64 -5.91 -5.32
N GLU A 290 3.85 -5.97 -4.27
CA GLU A 290 3.86 -4.99 -3.19
C GLU A 290 4.10 -5.65 -1.83
N VAL A 291 4.75 -4.90 -0.96
CA VAL A 291 5.01 -5.28 0.42
C VAL A 291 4.79 -4.11 1.35
N LEU A 292 4.49 -4.43 2.60
CA LEU A 292 4.62 -3.54 3.72
C LEU A 292 5.96 -3.77 4.41
N HIS A 293 6.58 -2.68 4.83
CA HIS A 293 7.72 -2.70 5.73
C HIS A 293 7.55 -1.62 6.82
N PRO A 294 8.22 -1.74 7.97
CA PRO A 294 8.14 -0.70 8.98
C PRO A 294 8.69 0.62 8.48
N PHE A 295 8.21 1.73 9.04
CA PHE A 295 8.61 3.05 8.60
C PHE A 295 10.13 3.23 8.57
N THR A 296 10.67 3.61 7.42
CA THR A 296 12.10 3.87 7.20
C THR A 296 12.33 5.37 7.11
N ALA A 297 13.25 5.90 7.93
CA ALA A 297 13.72 7.27 7.78
C ALA A 297 14.62 7.38 6.53
N PHE A 298 14.10 7.98 5.46
CA PHE A 298 14.86 8.15 4.22
C PHE A 298 16.00 9.15 4.37
N ARG A 299 17.03 8.98 3.54
CA ARG A 299 18.19 9.86 3.40
C ARG A 299 18.27 10.36 1.97
N ALA A 300 19.06 11.41 1.74
CA ALA A 300 19.38 11.91 0.42
C ALA A 300 19.92 10.80 -0.51
N ALA A 301 20.69 9.85 0.04
CA ALA A 301 21.19 8.69 -0.71
C ALA A 301 20.08 7.78 -1.29
N HIS A 302 18.86 7.84 -0.76
CA HIS A 302 17.71 7.06 -1.24
C HIS A 302 16.91 7.78 -2.31
N VAL A 303 17.07 9.10 -2.46
CA VAL A 303 16.34 9.88 -3.48
C VAL A 303 16.85 9.48 -4.86
N PHE A 304 15.98 8.86 -5.65
CA PHE A 304 16.32 8.26 -6.93
C PHE A 304 15.84 9.08 -8.13
N ARG A 305 14.59 9.54 -8.09
CA ARG A 305 13.97 10.39 -9.13
C ARG A 305 13.04 11.42 -8.53
N VAL A 306 12.82 12.47 -9.31
CA VAL A 306 11.83 13.52 -9.05
C VAL A 306 10.95 13.63 -10.27
N GLY A 307 9.65 13.77 -10.08
CA GLY A 307 8.72 13.84 -11.20
C GLY A 307 7.41 14.52 -10.87
N THR A 308 6.53 14.58 -11.86
CA THR A 308 5.17 15.09 -11.71
C THR A 308 4.19 14.13 -12.37
N ILE A 309 3.21 13.67 -11.60
CA ILE A 309 2.03 12.94 -12.08
C ILE A 309 1.06 13.97 -12.64
N ARG A 310 0.60 13.76 -13.87
CA ARG A 310 -0.21 14.75 -14.60
C ARG A 310 -1.53 14.20 -15.09
N ARG A 311 -1.55 12.93 -15.49
CA ARG A 311 -2.75 12.31 -16.05
C ARG A 311 -3.73 11.96 -14.92
N PRO A 312 -5.03 12.27 -15.04
CA PRO A 312 -6.03 11.76 -14.09
C PRO A 312 -6.07 10.23 -14.03
N VAL A 313 -6.51 9.66 -12.90
CA VAL A 313 -6.91 8.25 -12.82
C VAL A 313 -8.28 8.08 -13.48
N ASP A 314 -8.43 7.11 -14.39
CA ASP A 314 -9.74 6.76 -14.93
C ASP A 314 -10.38 5.65 -14.09
N LEU A 315 -11.06 6.05 -13.01
CA LEU A 315 -11.72 5.10 -12.11
C LEU A 315 -12.88 4.35 -12.76
N ASN A 316 -13.36 4.77 -13.94
CA ASN A 316 -14.38 4.00 -14.67
C ASN A 316 -13.82 2.67 -15.19
N LEU A 317 -12.50 2.59 -15.39
CA LEU A 317 -11.82 1.36 -15.80
C LEU A 317 -11.51 0.43 -14.62
N LEU A 318 -11.76 0.84 -13.38
CA LEU A 318 -11.31 0.10 -12.20
C LEU A 318 -11.89 -1.32 -12.12
N HIS A 319 -13.17 -1.50 -12.48
CA HIS A 319 -13.78 -2.84 -12.52
C HIS A 319 -13.09 -3.75 -13.55
N THR A 320 -12.81 -3.22 -14.74
CA THR A 320 -12.07 -3.94 -15.80
C THR A 320 -10.65 -4.26 -15.37
N ALA A 321 -9.93 -3.27 -14.82
CA ALA A 321 -8.58 -3.43 -14.30
C ALA A 321 -8.51 -4.53 -13.23
N ARG A 322 -9.48 -4.54 -12.31
CA ARG A 322 -9.59 -5.54 -11.27
C ARG A 322 -9.92 -6.93 -11.83
N GLY A 323 -10.81 -7.03 -12.82
CA GLY A 323 -11.10 -8.29 -13.51
C GLY A 323 -9.86 -8.90 -14.17
N LEU A 324 -9.10 -8.08 -14.92
CA LEU A 324 -7.83 -8.49 -15.54
C LEU A 324 -6.79 -8.91 -14.49
N HIS A 325 -6.65 -8.13 -13.43
CA HIS A 325 -5.76 -8.45 -12.31
C HIS A 325 -6.12 -9.81 -11.69
N LEU A 326 -7.41 -10.09 -11.44
CA LEU A 326 -7.83 -11.35 -10.83
C LEU A 326 -7.56 -12.55 -11.73
N LEU A 327 -7.69 -12.42 -13.06
CA LEU A 327 -7.27 -13.48 -13.99
C LEU A 327 -5.78 -13.79 -13.81
N GLU A 328 -4.93 -12.77 -13.73
CA GLU A 328 -3.49 -12.96 -13.53
C GLU A 328 -3.16 -13.54 -12.16
N VAL A 329 -3.81 -13.07 -11.09
CA VAL A 329 -3.60 -13.60 -9.73
C VAL A 329 -3.99 -15.08 -9.65
N ARG A 330 -5.09 -15.49 -10.31
CA ARG A 330 -5.51 -16.89 -10.38
C ARG A 330 -4.44 -17.75 -11.07
N ASP A 331 -3.88 -17.26 -12.16
CA ASP A 331 -2.83 -17.95 -12.92
C ASP A 331 -1.52 -18.06 -12.10
N LEU A 332 -1.06 -16.94 -11.52
CA LEU A 332 0.18 -16.87 -10.73
C LEU A 332 0.11 -17.74 -9.47
N SER A 333 -1.05 -17.73 -8.78
CA SER A 333 -1.26 -18.51 -7.56
C SER A 333 -1.70 -19.95 -7.80
N ARG A 334 -2.02 -20.32 -9.05
CA ARG A 334 -2.63 -21.60 -9.43
C ARG A 334 -3.92 -21.91 -8.68
N ARG A 335 -4.72 -20.87 -8.41
CA ARG A 335 -6.01 -20.96 -7.73
C ARG A 335 -7.12 -20.41 -8.63
N PRO A 336 -7.68 -21.22 -9.54
CA PRO A 336 -8.66 -20.75 -10.52
C PRO A 336 -9.98 -20.24 -9.89
N ASP A 337 -10.25 -20.63 -8.64
CA ASP A 337 -11.43 -20.25 -7.86
C ASP A 337 -11.22 -18.99 -7.01
N TYR A 338 -10.01 -18.43 -6.97
CA TYR A 338 -9.70 -17.26 -6.14
C TYR A 338 -10.64 -16.08 -6.47
N ALA A 339 -11.24 -15.47 -5.45
CA ALA A 339 -12.24 -14.39 -5.57
C ALA A 339 -13.51 -14.72 -6.38
N ALA A 340 -13.79 -15.99 -6.71
CA ALA A 340 -14.96 -16.34 -7.53
C ALA A 340 -16.29 -15.91 -6.89
N GLY A 341 -16.41 -15.97 -5.56
CA GLY A 341 -17.61 -15.58 -4.84
C GLY A 341 -17.71 -14.10 -4.44
N THR A 342 -16.65 -13.30 -4.61
CA THR A 342 -16.65 -11.85 -4.29
C THR A 342 -16.59 -10.98 -5.53
N ASP A 343 -15.78 -11.36 -6.52
CA ASP A 343 -15.42 -10.56 -7.69
C ASP A 343 -15.56 -11.34 -9.00
N GLY A 344 -16.18 -12.52 -8.97
CA GLY A 344 -16.41 -13.33 -10.17
C GLY A 344 -17.22 -12.61 -11.25
N ASP A 345 -18.09 -11.68 -10.86
CA ASP A 345 -18.86 -10.80 -11.76
C ASP A 345 -18.00 -9.79 -12.52
N LEU A 346 -16.74 -9.57 -12.12
CA LEU A 346 -15.81 -8.65 -12.78
C LEU A 346 -14.98 -9.33 -13.89
N ILE A 347 -15.04 -10.66 -13.99
CA ILE A 347 -14.13 -11.46 -14.82
C ILE A 347 -14.77 -11.87 -16.16
N GLY A 348 -16.06 -11.59 -16.38
CA GLY A 348 -16.79 -11.86 -17.61
C GLY A 348 -18.01 -12.74 -17.42
#